data_AF-A0A183BVB7-F1
#
_entry.id   AF-A0A183BVB7-F1
#
_cell.length_a   1.000
_cell.length_b   1.000
_cell.length_c   1.000
_cell.angle_alpha   90.00
_cell.angle_beta   90.00
_cell.angle_gamma   90.00
#
_symmetry.space_group_name_H-M   'P 1'
#
loop_
_entity.id
_entity.type
_entity.pdbx_description
1 polymer ?
#
loop_
_entity_poly.entity_id
_entity_poly.type
_entity_poly.pdbx_seq_one_letter_code
_entity_poly.pdbx_strand_id
1 'polypeptide(L)' 'MHERFVFQWFRIGLNCGNIKWSLWALGFHVGLCAIFGLYTGYWLQLNMFQTLKWLAVVGVPTLFCGNRLLHSFSVPKK' A
#
# COMPACT_ATOMS: atom_id res chain seq x y z
N MET A 1 -20.91 21.04 -1.81
CA MET A 1 -20.61 19.96 -2.79
C MET A 1 -19.24 19.32 -2.49
N HIS A 2 -18.91 18.91 -1.25
CA HIS A 2 -17.58 18.32 -0.98
C HIS A 2 -17.42 17.48 0.31
N GLU A 3 -18.48 16.87 0.86
CA GLU A 3 -18.39 16.25 2.22
C GLU A 3 -18.82 14.76 2.28
N ARG A 4 -19.30 14.15 1.18
CA ARG A 4 -20.02 12.85 1.22
C ARG A 4 -19.36 11.69 0.46
N PHE A 5 -18.09 11.83 0.09
CA PHE A 5 -17.40 10.79 -0.70
C PHE A 5 -17.26 9.47 0.06
N VAL A 6 -16.88 9.51 1.34
CA VAL A 6 -16.70 8.30 2.16
C VAL A 6 -18.03 7.56 2.33
N PHE A 7 -19.12 8.28 2.59
CA PHE A 7 -20.45 7.70 2.79
C PHE A 7 -20.99 7.04 1.51
N GLN A 8 -20.70 7.64 0.35
CA GLN A 8 -21.09 7.09 -0.95
C GLN A 8 -20.37 5.78 -1.27
N TRP A 9 -19.09 5.64 -0.88
CA TRP A 9 -18.32 4.40 -1.04
C TRP A 9 -18.91 3.24 -0.22
N PHE A 10 -19.38 3.51 1.00
CA PHE A 10 -20.12 2.51 1.78
C PHE A 10 -21.43 2.11 1.10
N ARG A 11 -22.14 3.06 0.48
CA ARG A 11 -23.41 2.80 -0.23
C ARG A 11 -23.25 2.04 -1.55
N ILE A 12 -22.11 2.18 -2.22
CA ILE A 12 -21.73 1.43 -3.44
C ILE A 12 -21.38 -0.03 -3.11
N GLY A 13 -21.17 -0.36 -1.83
CA GLY A 13 -20.81 -1.71 -1.40
C GLY A 13 -19.36 -2.01 -1.76
N LEU A 14 -18.42 -1.43 -1.00
CA LEU A 14 -17.00 -1.83 -1.03
C LEU A 14 -16.90 -3.35 -0.84
N ASN A 15 -16.65 -4.07 -1.93
CA ASN A 15 -16.46 -5.51 -1.88
C ASN A 15 -15.04 -5.84 -1.38
N CYS A 16 -14.84 -5.70 -0.07
CA CYS A 16 -13.66 -6.22 0.62
C CYS A 16 -13.68 -7.76 0.77
N GLY A 17 -14.74 -8.42 0.28
CA GLY A 17 -14.90 -9.88 0.39
C GLY A 17 -13.93 -10.68 -0.47
N ASN A 18 -13.34 -10.07 -1.50
CA ASN A 18 -12.34 -10.74 -2.36
C ASN A 18 -10.88 -10.44 -1.96
N ILE A 19 -10.64 -9.90 -0.75
CA ILE A 19 -9.29 -9.69 -0.23
C ILE A 19 -8.68 -11.06 0.07
N LYS A 20 -7.79 -11.52 -0.81
CA LYS A 20 -6.96 -12.70 -0.56
C LYS A 20 -5.87 -12.30 0.45
N TRP A 21 -6.02 -12.74 1.69
CA TRP A 21 -5.03 -12.58 2.76
C TRP A 21 -3.79 -13.46 2.52
N SER A 22 -3.06 -13.17 1.45
CA SER A 22 -1.78 -13.80 1.14
C SER A 22 -0.67 -13.18 1.99
N LEU A 23 0.36 -13.95 2.34
CA LEU A 23 1.55 -13.44 3.00
C LEU A 23 2.16 -12.25 2.25
N TRP A 24 2.09 -12.29 0.91
CA TRP A 24 2.51 -11.21 0.02
C TRP A 24 1.56 -10.00 0.05
N ALA A 25 0.26 -10.21 0.28
CA ALA A 25 -0.65 -9.09 0.44
C ALA A 25 -0.33 -8.30 1.72
N LEU A 26 -0.07 -9.01 2.82
CA LEU A 26 0.32 -8.40 4.09
C LEU A 26 1.64 -7.64 3.97
N GLY A 27 2.68 -8.25 3.39
CA GLY A 27 3.97 -7.58 3.19
C GLY A 27 3.86 -6.32 2.34
N PHE A 28 3.01 -6.33 1.30
CA PHE A 28 2.76 -5.15 0.47
C PHE A 28 2.06 -4.04 1.26
N HIS A 29 1.03 -4.35 2.06
CA HIS A 29 0.32 -3.33 2.86
C HIS A 29 1.18 -2.77 3.98
N VAL A 30 1.95 -3.61 4.69
CA VAL A 30 2.90 -3.16 5.71
C VAL A 30 3.96 -2.23 5.09
N GLY A 31 4.49 -2.61 3.92
CA GLY A 31 5.43 -1.78 3.17
C GLY A 31 4.83 -0.43 2.75
N LEU A 32 3.58 -0.43 2.26
CA LEU A 32 2.84 0.78 1.90
C LEU A 32 2.60 1.70 3.11
N CYS A 33 2.16 1.13 4.25
CA CYS A 33 2.00 1.86 5.51
C CYS A 33 3.32 2.47 5.98
N ALA A 34 4.43 1.73 5.86
CA ALA A 34 5.75 2.22 6.22
C ALA A 34 6.20 3.38 5.32
N ILE A 35 5.93 3.33 4.01
CA ILE A 35 6.22 4.44 3.09
C ILE A 35 5.39 5.69 3.44
N PHE A 36 4.09 5.53 3.74
CA PHE A 36 3.27 6.66 4.19
C PHE A 36 3.77 7.27 5.50
N GLY A 37 4.11 6.42 6.49
CA GLY A 37 4.72 6.89 7.74
C GLY A 37 6.06 7.59 7.51
N LEU A 38 6.87 7.11 6.56
CA LEU A 38 8.11 7.75 6.16
C LEU A 38 7.87 9.16 5.63
N TYR A 39 6.87 9.34 4.75
CA TYR A 39 6.51 10.65 4.21
C TYR A 39 5.96 11.59 5.27
N THR A 40 5.19 11.09 6.24
CA THR A 40 4.79 11.88 7.41
C THR A 40 6.02 12.33 8.21
N GLY A 41 7.00 11.46 8.41
CA GLY A 41 8.27 11.82 9.06
C GLY A 41 9.11 12.82 8.26
N TYR A 42 9.17 12.68 6.94
CA TYR A 42 9.77 13.65 6.01
C TYR A 42 9.15 15.02 6.15
N TRP A 43 7.82 15.07 6.25
CA TRP A 43 7.13 16.32 6.44
C TRP A 43 7.43 16.99 7.78
N LEU A 44 7.60 16.20 8.85
CA LEU A 44 7.89 16.73 10.17
C LEU A 44 9.34 17.23 10.29
N GLN A 45 10.34 16.38 10.04
CA GLN A 45 11.75 16.73 10.28
C GLN A 45 12.82 15.94 9.47
N LEU A 46 12.47 14.93 8.66
CA LEU A 46 13.52 14.16 7.96
C LEU A 46 14.13 14.93 6.78
N ASN A 47 15.46 14.80 6.63
CA ASN A 47 16.19 15.32 5.48
C ASN A 47 15.98 14.44 4.23
N MET A 48 16.14 15.01 3.03
CA MET A 48 15.93 14.34 1.74
C MET A 48 16.79 13.09 1.59
N PHE A 49 18.08 13.16 1.96
CA PHE A 49 18.99 12.01 1.88
C PHE A 49 18.61 10.88 2.84
N GLN A 50 18.17 11.23 4.05
CA GLN A 50 17.72 10.25 5.02
C GLN A 50 16.44 9.56 4.54
N THR A 51 15.51 10.32 3.98
CA THR A 51 14.27 9.82 3.38
C THR A 51 14.56 8.88 2.23
N LEU A 52 15.46 9.24 1.30
CA LEU A 52 15.89 8.36 0.21
C LEU A 52 16.51 7.05 0.72
N LYS A 53 17.33 7.10 1.77
CA LYS A 53 17.93 5.89 2.37
C LYS A 53 16.87 4.93 2.90
N TRP A 54 15.95 5.44 3.71
CA TRP A 54 14.88 4.64 4.29
C TRP A 54 13.87 4.18 3.23
N LEU A 55 13.59 5.02 2.23
CA LEU A 55 12.76 4.68 1.08
C LEU A 55 13.38 3.56 0.25
N ALA A 56 14.70 3.53 0.06
CA ALA A 56 15.36 2.42 -0.61
C ALA A 56 15.23 1.11 0.19
N VAL A 57 15.42 1.18 1.51
CA VAL A 57 15.32 0.01 2.42
C VAL A 57 13.91 -0.57 2.45
N VAL A 58 12.88 0.27 2.54
CA VAL A 58 11.47 -0.16 2.61
C VAL A 58 10.89 -0.40 1.21
N GLY A 59 11.34 0.36 0.22
CA GLY A 59 10.81 0.32 -1.15
C GLY A 59 11.14 -0.97 -1.88
N VAL A 60 12.37 -1.48 -1.78
CA VAL A 60 12.77 -2.75 -2.42
C VAL A 60 11.87 -3.93 -2.03
N PRO A 61 11.67 -4.24 -0.73
CA PRO A 61 10.77 -5.32 -0.33
C PRO A 61 9.31 -5.03 -0.69
N THR A 62 8.86 -3.77 -0.60
CA THR A 62 7.49 -3.38 -0.98
C THR A 62 7.22 -3.62 -2.47
N LEU A 63 8.15 -3.24 -3.35
CA LEU A 63 8.05 -3.45 -4.79
C LEU A 63 8.09 -4.94 -5.15
N PHE A 64 8.99 -5.71 -4.54
CA PHE A 64 9.06 -7.15 -4.77
C PHE A 64 7.77 -7.86 -4.38
N CYS A 65 7.26 -7.53 -3.19
CA CYS A 65 6.03 -8.08 -2.64
C CYS A 65 4.80 -7.68 -3.49
N GLY A 66 4.75 -6.41 -3.91
CA GLY A 66 3.72 -5.90 -4.82
C GLY A 66 3.72 -6.59 -6.18
N ASN A 67 4.89 -6.82 -6.78
CA ASN A 67 4.98 -7.52 -8.07
C ASN A 67 4.46 -8.96 -7.97
N ARG A 68 4.81 -9.69 -6.90
CA ARG A 68 4.27 -11.04 -6.62
C ARG A 68 2.77 -11.03 -6.42
N LEU A 69 2.26 -10.05 -5.67
CA LEU A 69 0.84 -9.90 -5.39
C LEU A 69 0.04 -9.63 -6.68
N LEU A 70 0.48 -8.67 -7.50
CA LEU A 70 -0.14 -8.34 -8.79
C LEU A 70 -0.11 -9.52 -9.76
N HIS A 71 1.00 -10.25 -9.82
CA HIS A 71 1.10 -11.47 -10.62
C HIS A 71 0.12 -12.56 -10.15
N SER A 72 -0.17 -12.64 -8.84
CA SER A 72 -1.16 -13.59 -8.31
C SER A 72 -2.60 -13.24 -8.71
N PHE A 73 -2.87 -11.99 -9.06
CA PHE A 73 -4.16 -11.55 -9.58
C PHE A 73 -4.28 -11.69 -11.09
N SER A 74 -3.17 -11.65 -11.85
CA SER A 74 -3.18 -11.77 -13.31
C SER A 74 -3.19 -13.21 -13.82
N VAL A 75 -2.75 -14.19 -13.01
CA VAL A 75 -2.87 -15.60 -13.37
C VAL A 75 -4.36 -15.98 -13.43
N PRO A 76 -4.90 -16.40 -14.60
CA PRO A 76 -6.28 -16.79 -14.73
C PRO A 76 -6.55 -17.97 -13.79
N LYS A 77 -7.61 -17.86 -12.98
CA LYS A 77 -8.06 -19.00 -12.16
C LYS A 77 -8.56 -20.08 -13.12
N LYS A 78 -7.89 -21.24 -13.12
CA LYS A 78 -8.37 -22.45 -13.79
C LYS A 78 -9.53 -23.06 -13.00
#